data_AF-A0A812RA69-F1
#
_entry.id   AF-A0A812RA69-F1
#
_cell.length_a   1.000
_cell.length_b   1.000
_cell.length_c   1.000
_cell.angle_alpha   90.00
_cell.angle_beta   90.00
_cell.angle_gamma   90.00
#
_symmetry.space_group_name_H-M   'P 1'
#
loop_
_entity.id
_entity.type
_entity.pdbx_description
1 polymer ?
#
loop_
_entity_poly.entity_id
_entity_poly.type
_entity_poly.pdbx_seq_one_letter_code
_entity_poly.pdbx_strand_id
1 'polypeptide(L)'
;IAKCAAARGAWFGAREEWKWRQLAALLPERFQVSDEFRSHLEAPSESRDFARALVEWALSVQAARKGLESGAGGLELRYEDLIRTPEQVLEQIEALLSLPPSPEPRRFAAETLRPGPGAAASAAEAEVLKLVAGSGIDVLLGE
;
A
#
# COMPACT_ATOMS: atom_id res chain seq x y z
N ILE A 1 3.22 32.19 -16.87
CA ILE A 1 3.25 30.89 -16.15
C ILE A 1 2.04 30.87 -15.24
N ALA A 2 0.95 30.24 -15.67
CA ALA A 2 -0.31 30.20 -14.92
C ALA A 2 -0.18 29.21 -13.75
N LYS A 3 -0.47 29.69 -12.54
CA LYS A 3 -0.58 28.86 -11.33
C LYS A 3 -1.75 27.89 -11.51
N CYS A 4 -1.46 26.59 -11.64
CA CYS A 4 -2.47 25.56 -11.37
C CYS A 4 -2.77 25.56 -9.88
N ALA A 5 -3.81 26.29 -9.48
CA ALA A 5 -4.49 26.02 -8.22
C ALA A 5 -5.12 24.63 -8.37
N ALA A 6 -4.52 23.61 -7.75
CA ALA A 6 -5.12 22.30 -7.67
C ALA A 6 -6.49 22.45 -6.97
N ALA A 7 -7.57 22.28 -7.75
CA ALA A 7 -8.92 22.31 -7.23
C ALA A 7 -9.04 21.20 -6.17
N ARG A 8 -9.24 21.61 -4.91
CA ARG A 8 -9.71 20.71 -3.83
C ARG A 8 -11.00 20.07 -4.33
N GLY A 9 -10.94 18.83 -4.79
CA GLY A 9 -12.09 18.12 -5.37
C GLY A 9 -11.78 17.18 -6.54
N ALA A 10 -10.56 17.19 -7.08
CA ALA A 10 -10.17 16.33 -8.20
C ALA A 10 -9.54 14.97 -7.79
N TRP A 11 -9.75 14.52 -6.54
CA TRP A 11 -9.43 13.14 -6.16
C TRP A 11 -10.59 12.24 -6.59
N PHE A 12 -10.31 11.07 -7.16
CA PHE A 12 -11.31 10.06 -7.53
C PHE A 12 -12.22 9.72 -6.33
N GLY A 13 -13.35 10.44 -6.21
CA GLY A 13 -14.26 10.41 -5.05
C GLY A 13 -15.35 11.49 -5.05
N ALA A 14 -15.51 12.25 -6.14
CA ALA A 14 -16.34 13.46 -6.23
C ALA A 14 -17.87 13.26 -6.08
N ARG A 15 -18.34 12.04 -5.78
CA ARG A 15 -19.72 11.79 -5.31
C ARG A 15 -19.68 11.20 -3.91
N GLU A 16 -19.93 12.03 -2.90
CA GLU A 16 -20.43 11.64 -1.57
C GLU A 16 -19.80 10.39 -0.94
N GLU A 17 -18.46 10.29 -0.93
CA GLU A 17 -17.76 9.13 -0.34
C GLU A 17 -18.11 7.77 -0.99
N TRP A 18 -18.64 7.75 -2.22
CA TRP A 18 -19.12 6.52 -2.87
C TRP A 18 -18.07 5.40 -2.88
N LYS A 19 -16.83 5.73 -3.25
CA LYS A 19 -15.71 4.77 -3.25
C LYS A 19 -15.51 4.17 -1.86
N TRP A 20 -15.51 5.01 -0.81
CA TRP A 20 -15.37 4.54 0.56
C TRP A 20 -16.49 3.57 0.93
N ARG A 21 -17.75 3.90 0.62
CA ARG A 21 -18.89 3.01 0.90
C ARG A 21 -18.74 1.64 0.24
N GLN A 22 -18.21 1.57 -0.98
CA GLN A 22 -17.94 0.31 -1.65
C GLN A 22 -16.82 -0.48 -0.94
N LEU A 23 -15.72 0.18 -0.57
CA LEU A 23 -14.61 -0.46 0.14
C LEU A 23 -15.01 -0.95 1.54
N ALA A 24 -15.75 -0.13 2.28
CA ALA A 24 -16.25 -0.46 3.61
C ALA A 24 -17.21 -1.66 3.58
N ALA A 25 -18.01 -1.81 2.52
CA ALA A 25 -18.88 -2.97 2.33
C ALA A 25 -18.10 -4.28 2.12
N LEU A 26 -16.90 -4.21 1.51
CA LEU A 26 -16.04 -5.38 1.30
C LEU A 26 -15.24 -5.76 2.55
N LEU A 27 -15.02 -4.82 3.48
CA LEU A 27 -14.16 -5.03 4.63
C LEU A 27 -14.53 -6.28 5.46
N PRO A 28 -15.80 -6.50 5.87
CA PRO A 28 -16.16 -7.67 6.68
C PRO A 28 -15.97 -9.01 5.98
N GLU A 29 -16.02 -9.04 4.65
CA GLU A 29 -15.81 -10.25 3.85
C GLU A 29 -14.32 -10.61 3.71
N ARG A 30 -13.43 -9.64 3.93
CA ARG A 30 -12.00 -9.74 3.63
C ARG A 30 -11.11 -9.72 4.87
N PHE A 31 -11.48 -8.92 5.86
CA PHE A 31 -10.69 -8.72 7.06
C PHE A 31 -11.59 -8.66 8.29
N GLN A 32 -11.27 -9.48 9.29
CA GLN A 32 -11.83 -9.31 10.63
C GLN A 32 -11.07 -8.18 11.32
N VAL A 33 -11.79 -7.13 11.70
CA VAL A 33 -11.26 -5.97 12.42
C VAL A 33 -12.08 -5.72 13.68
N SER A 34 -11.48 -5.08 14.69
CA SER A 34 -12.16 -4.73 15.93
C SER A 34 -13.29 -3.71 15.70
N ASP A 35 -14.30 -3.72 16.57
CA ASP A 35 -15.38 -2.72 16.53
C ASP A 35 -14.86 -1.30 16.82
N GLU A 36 -13.77 -1.20 17.59
CA GLU A 36 -13.07 0.05 17.86
C GLU A 36 -12.44 0.61 16.57
N PHE A 37 -11.70 -0.21 15.82
CA PHE A 37 -11.18 0.19 14.52
C PHE A 37 -12.31 0.57 13.56
N ARG A 38 -13.41 -0.19 13.53
CA ARG A 38 -14.57 0.14 12.69
C ARG A 38 -15.18 1.50 13.04
N SER A 39 -15.22 1.84 14.33
CA SER A 39 -15.71 3.15 14.80
C SER A 39 -14.80 4.30 14.34
N HIS A 40 -13.48 4.09 14.30
CA HIS A 40 -12.50 5.04 13.78
C HIS A 40 -12.62 5.32 12.27
N LEU A 41 -13.16 4.37 11.50
CA LEU A 41 -13.38 4.55 10.06
C LEU A 41 -14.51 5.53 9.74
N GLU A 42 -15.49 5.68 10.63
CA GLU A 42 -16.68 6.50 10.41
C GLU A 42 -16.60 7.84 11.16
N ALA A 43 -16.09 7.83 12.40
CA ALA A 43 -16.01 9.01 13.25
C ALA A 43 -15.05 10.07 12.65
N PRO A 44 -15.43 11.36 12.62
CA PRO A 44 -14.50 12.43 12.31
C PRO A 44 -13.35 12.44 13.32
N SER A 45 -12.14 12.11 12.87
CA SER A 45 -10.93 12.08 13.69
C SER A 45 -9.71 12.39 12.83
N GLU A 46 -8.63 12.86 13.45
CA GLU A 46 -7.37 13.15 12.76
C GLU A 46 -6.76 11.91 12.10
N SER A 47 -7.08 10.71 12.59
CA SER A 47 -6.59 9.45 12.08
C SER A 47 -7.54 8.73 11.14
N ARG A 48 -8.74 9.28 10.87
CA ARG A 48 -9.77 8.66 10.01
C ARG A 48 -9.23 8.38 8.60
N ASP A 49 -8.59 9.38 7.99
CA ASP A 49 -8.10 9.25 6.61
C ASP A 49 -6.98 8.21 6.52
N PHE A 50 -6.11 8.13 7.54
CA PHE A 50 -5.09 7.10 7.62
C PHE A 50 -5.72 5.70 7.78
N ALA A 51 -6.70 5.53 8.68
CA ALA A 51 -7.39 4.26 8.87
C ALA A 51 -8.12 3.81 7.59
N ARG A 52 -8.78 4.73 6.88
CA ARG A 52 -9.42 4.45 5.58
C ARG A 52 -8.40 4.11 4.50
N ALA A 53 -7.29 4.83 4.43
CA ALA A 53 -6.20 4.55 3.50
C ALA A 53 -5.60 3.17 3.75
N LEU A 54 -5.47 2.75 5.01
CA LEU A 54 -4.97 1.43 5.37
C LEU A 54 -5.91 0.31 4.90
N VAL A 55 -7.23 0.48 5.08
CA VAL A 55 -8.23 -0.44 4.53
C VAL A 55 -8.18 -0.52 3.01
N GLU A 56 -8.09 0.64 2.35
CA GLU A 56 -7.99 0.70 0.89
C GLU A 56 -6.72 -0.01 0.38
N TRP A 57 -5.58 0.25 1.02
CA TRP A 57 -4.32 -0.40 0.71
C TRP A 57 -4.43 -1.91 0.86
N ALA A 58 -4.93 -2.40 2.01
CA ALA A 58 -5.04 -3.82 2.28
C ALA A 58 -5.93 -4.56 1.27
N LEU A 59 -7.09 -3.97 0.92
CA LEU A 59 -7.98 -4.51 -0.12
C LEU A 59 -7.30 -4.53 -1.50
N SER A 60 -6.50 -3.50 -1.82
CA SER A 60 -5.78 -3.41 -3.08
C SER A 60 -4.69 -4.47 -3.20
N VAL A 61 -3.91 -4.68 -2.13
CA VAL A 61 -2.88 -5.73 -2.07
C VAL A 61 -3.51 -7.11 -2.23
N GLN A 62 -4.58 -7.40 -1.48
CA GLN A 62 -5.27 -8.69 -1.58
C GLN A 62 -5.86 -8.93 -2.98
N ALA A 63 -6.43 -7.90 -3.62
CA ALA A 63 -6.95 -8.00 -4.97
C ALA A 63 -5.84 -8.28 -5.99
N ALA A 64 -4.69 -7.60 -5.88
CA ALA A 64 -3.53 -7.82 -6.74
C ALA A 64 -2.99 -9.25 -6.60
N ARG A 65 -2.82 -9.75 -5.38
CA ARG A 65 -2.38 -11.13 -5.10
C ARG A 65 -3.32 -12.18 -5.66
N LYS A 66 -4.63 -11.99 -5.46
CA LYS A 66 -5.63 -12.89 -6.06
C LYS A 66 -5.52 -12.91 -7.60
N GLY A 67 -5.21 -11.76 -8.21
CA GLY A 67 -4.91 -11.67 -9.64
C GLY A 67 -3.70 -12.53 -10.02
N LEU A 68 -2.60 -12.43 -9.27
CA LEU A 68 -1.40 -13.25 -9.47
C LEU A 68 -1.70 -14.75 -9.35
N GLU A 69 -2.40 -15.16 -8.30
CA GLU A 69 -2.81 -16.55 -8.05
C GLU A 69 -3.72 -17.11 -9.15
N SER A 70 -4.55 -16.27 -9.76
CA SER A 70 -5.46 -16.67 -10.85
C SER A 70 -4.76 -16.96 -12.19
N GLY A 71 -3.43 -16.87 -12.23
CA GLY A 71 -2.63 -17.20 -13.41
C GLY A 71 -2.25 -16.01 -14.28
N ALA A 72 -2.36 -14.77 -13.76
CA ALA A 72 -1.97 -13.57 -14.49
C ALA A 72 -0.47 -13.50 -14.83
N GLY A 73 0.36 -14.39 -14.27
CA GLY A 73 1.80 -14.43 -14.52
C GLY A 73 2.47 -13.15 -14.04
N GLY A 74 2.98 -13.13 -12.81
CA GLY A 74 3.62 -11.94 -12.28
C GLY A 74 4.51 -12.25 -11.10
N LEU A 75 5.18 -11.19 -10.64
CA LEU A 75 6.14 -11.23 -9.55
C LEU A 75 5.71 -10.20 -8.52
N GLU A 76 5.55 -10.65 -7.28
CA GLU A 76 5.40 -9.76 -6.14
C GLU A 76 6.79 -9.51 -5.55
N LEU A 77 7.13 -8.24 -5.34
CA LEU A 77 8.41 -7.81 -4.82
C LEU A 77 8.22 -6.94 -3.60
N ARG A 78 9.01 -7.21 -2.56
CA ARG A 78 9.11 -6.33 -1.40
C ARG A 78 10.03 -5.15 -1.72
N TYR A 79 9.61 -3.98 -1.30
CA TYR A 79 10.42 -2.78 -1.45
C TYR A 79 11.72 -2.86 -0.63
N GLU A 80 11.65 -3.49 0.53
CA GLU A 80 12.78 -3.70 1.44
C GLU A 80 13.85 -4.59 0.80
N ASP A 81 13.44 -5.62 0.04
CA ASP A 81 14.36 -6.49 -0.70
C ASP A 81 15.01 -5.75 -1.86
N LEU A 82 14.29 -4.84 -2.52
CA LEU A 82 14.86 -3.98 -3.55
C LEU A 82 15.97 -3.08 -2.96
N ILE A 83 15.80 -2.56 -1.74
CA ILE A 83 16.84 -1.78 -1.06
C ILE A 83 18.00 -2.67 -0.59
N ARG A 84 17.70 -3.81 0.03
CA ARG A 84 18.70 -4.66 0.70
C ARG A 84 19.51 -5.50 -0.27
N THR A 85 18.88 -6.01 -1.32
CA THR A 85 19.45 -6.94 -2.29
C THR A 85 19.03 -6.56 -3.73
N PRO A 86 19.35 -5.34 -4.19
CA PRO A 86 18.90 -4.83 -5.49
C PRO A 86 19.31 -5.72 -6.66
N GLU A 87 20.51 -6.30 -6.63
CA GLU A 87 21.00 -7.18 -7.71
C GLU A 87 20.12 -8.41 -7.89
N GLN A 88 19.79 -9.10 -6.79
CA GLN A 88 18.93 -10.30 -6.82
C GLN A 88 17.51 -9.96 -7.27
N VAL A 89 16.98 -8.81 -6.86
CA VAL A 89 15.65 -8.36 -7.28
C VAL A 89 15.63 -8.02 -8.78
N LEU A 90 16.66 -7.34 -9.27
CA LEU A 90 16.79 -7.03 -10.69
C LEU A 90 16.90 -8.29 -11.56
N GLU A 91 17.64 -9.31 -11.10
CA GLU A 91 17.71 -10.61 -11.78
C GLU A 91 16.34 -11.29 -11.88
N GLN A 92 15.52 -11.23 -10.83
CA GLN A 92 14.15 -11.78 -10.85
C GLN A 92 13.25 -11.03 -11.85
N ILE A 93 13.36 -9.70 -11.90
CA ILE A 93 12.61 -8.87 -12.87
C ILE A 93 13.05 -9.20 -14.30
N GLU A 94 14.36 -9.29 -14.55
CA GLU A 94 14.91 -9.64 -15.86
C GLU A 94 14.45 -11.03 -16.30
N ALA A 95 14.45 -12.02 -15.39
CA ALA A 95 13.96 -13.36 -15.66
C ALA A 95 12.46 -13.38 -15.99
N LEU A 96 11.62 -12.68 -15.21
CA LEU A 96 10.18 -12.58 -15.45
C LEU A 96 9.89 -11.97 -16.83
N LEU A 97 10.61 -10.90 -17.19
CA LEU A 97 10.42 -10.18 -18.44
C LEU A 97 11.18 -10.79 -19.62
N SER A 98 11.92 -11.89 -19.41
CA SER A 98 12.80 -12.52 -20.41
C SER A 98 13.81 -11.53 -21.02
N LEU A 99 14.35 -10.64 -20.19
CA LEU A 99 15.35 -9.64 -20.57
C LEU A 99 16.76 -10.15 -20.29
N PRO A 100 17.76 -9.79 -21.12
CA PRO A 100 19.16 -10.02 -20.79
C PRO A 100 19.59 -9.11 -19.62
N PRO A 101 20.62 -9.51 -18.84
CA PRO A 101 21.17 -8.66 -17.79
C PRO A 101 21.64 -7.30 -18.32
N SER A 102 21.20 -6.22 -17.65
CA SER A 102 21.55 -4.84 -18.01
C SER A 102 22.32 -4.11 -16.90
N PRO A 103 23.43 -3.43 -17.21
CA PRO A 103 24.20 -2.68 -16.21
C PRO A 103 23.51 -1.36 -15.79
N GLU A 104 22.57 -0.83 -16.59
CA GLU A 104 21.93 0.47 -16.34
C GLU A 104 21.04 0.48 -15.08
N PRO A 105 20.06 -0.44 -14.90
CA PRO A 105 19.27 -0.51 -13.67
C PRO A 105 20.12 -0.77 -12.43
N ARG A 106 21.19 -1.57 -12.56
CA ARG A 106 22.13 -1.87 -11.48
C ARG A 106 22.88 -0.61 -11.03
N ARG A 107 23.38 0.19 -11.98
CA ARG A 107 24.00 1.49 -11.69
C ARG A 107 23.01 2.44 -11.02
N PHE A 108 21.81 2.55 -11.57
CA PHE A 108 20.78 3.43 -11.01
C PHE A 108 20.38 3.03 -9.58
N ALA A 109 20.23 1.72 -9.34
CA ALA A 109 19.99 1.17 -8.02
C ALA A 109 21.10 1.54 -7.03
N ALA A 110 22.37 1.37 -7.41
CA ALA A 110 23.51 1.73 -6.58
C ALA A 110 23.59 3.24 -6.25
N GLU A 111 23.15 4.10 -7.18
CA GLU A 111 23.14 5.56 -6.99
C GLU A 111 21.97 6.03 -6.11
N THR A 112 20.81 5.39 -6.27
CA THR A 112 19.50 5.89 -5.78
C THR A 112 19.01 5.16 -4.54
N LEU A 113 19.15 3.84 -4.48
CA LEU A 113 18.63 3.03 -3.38
C LEU A 113 19.57 3.13 -2.19
N ARG A 114 19.28 4.11 -1.34
CA ARG A 114 19.95 4.28 -0.05
C ARG A 114 18.93 3.99 1.05
N PRO A 115 19.32 3.28 2.11
CA PRO A 115 18.49 3.18 3.31
C PRO A 115 18.27 4.58 3.86
N GLY A 116 17.06 5.11 3.67
CA GLY A 116 16.62 6.35 4.32
C GLY A 116 16.09 6.04 5.71
N PRO A 117 16.15 6.98 6.67
CA PRO A 117 15.34 6.86 7.86
C PRO A 117 13.87 6.82 7.39
N GLY A 118 13.21 5.68 7.59
CA GLY A 118 11.78 5.58 7.33
C GLY A 118 11.05 6.70 8.07
N ALA A 119 10.05 7.31 7.43
CA ALA A 119 9.23 8.30 8.10
C ALA A 119 8.57 7.63 9.31
N ALA A 120 8.81 8.17 10.51
CA ALA A 120 8.16 7.66 11.70
C ALA A 120 6.65 7.96 11.62
N ALA A 121 5.83 6.97 11.95
CA ALA A 121 4.39 7.18 12.10
C ALA A 121 4.15 8.27 13.16
N SER A 122 3.20 9.16 12.90
CA SER A 122 2.68 10.09 13.90
C SER A 122 1.99 9.31 15.03
N ALA A 123 1.78 9.96 16.18
CA ALA A 123 1.07 9.33 17.30
C ALA A 123 -0.33 8.84 16.91
N ALA A 124 -1.04 9.63 16.10
CA ALA A 124 -2.39 9.28 15.62
C ALA A 124 -2.38 8.05 14.69
N GLU A 125 -1.37 7.91 13.82
CA GLU A 125 -1.18 6.74 12.97
C GLU A 125 -0.78 5.52 13.79
N ALA A 126 0.11 5.69 14.77
CA ALA A 126 0.54 4.62 15.66
C ALA A 126 -0.63 4.03 16.47
N GLU A 127 -1.59 4.85 16.92
CA GLU A 127 -2.80 4.35 17.56
C GLU A 127 -3.65 3.51 16.59
N VAL A 128 -3.84 3.97 15.36
CA VAL A 128 -4.56 3.18 14.34
C VAL A 128 -3.88 1.85 14.06
N LEU A 129 -2.54 1.83 14.00
CA LEU A 129 -1.76 0.60 13.81
C LEU A 129 -1.96 -0.38 14.98
N LYS A 130 -2.10 0.11 16.22
CA LYS A 130 -2.43 -0.75 17.36
C LYS A 130 -3.83 -1.36 17.24
N LEU A 131 -4.80 -0.60 16.72
CA LEU A 131 -6.19 -1.05 16.58
C LEU A 131 -6.39 -2.16 15.53
N VAL A 132 -5.48 -2.24 14.55
CA VAL A 132 -5.47 -3.32 13.55
C VAL A 132 -4.67 -4.53 13.99
N ALA A 133 -3.94 -4.48 15.12
CA ALA A 133 -3.10 -5.57 15.57
C ALA A 133 -3.88 -6.91 15.66
N GLY A 134 -3.31 -7.98 15.11
CA GLY A 134 -3.95 -9.29 15.03
C GLY A 134 -5.06 -9.42 13.98
N SER A 135 -5.37 -8.38 13.22
CA SER A 135 -6.26 -8.47 12.06
C SER A 135 -5.52 -8.99 10.82
N GLY A 136 -6.27 -9.35 9.77
CA GLY A 136 -5.65 -9.66 8.48
C GLY A 136 -4.95 -8.46 7.82
N ILE A 137 -5.23 -7.22 8.25
CA ILE A 137 -4.50 -6.03 7.81
C ILE A 137 -3.10 -6.00 8.46
N ASP A 138 -3.00 -6.37 9.73
CA ASP A 138 -1.73 -6.46 10.46
C ASP A 138 -0.81 -7.55 9.90
N VAL A 139 -1.40 -8.67 9.46
CA VAL A 139 -0.64 -9.71 8.73
C VAL A 139 0.01 -9.13 7.48
N LEU A 140 -0.73 -8.37 6.66
CA LEU A 140 -0.18 -7.75 5.46
C LEU A 140 0.90 -6.71 5.76
N LEU A 141 0.80 -6.01 6.89
CA LEU A 141 1.80 -5.01 7.31
C LEU A 141 3.11 -5.65 7.79
N GLY A 142 3.04 -6.86 8.35
CA GLY A 142 4.19 -7.58 8.90
C GLY A 142 4.97 -8.43 7.88
N GLU A 143 4.38 -8.67 6.70
CA GLU A 143 4.98 -9.46 5.63
C GLU A 143 6.20 -8.82 5.00
#